data_AF-A0A929YX62-F1
#
_entry.id   AF-A0A929YX62-F1
#
_cell.length_a   1.000
_cell.length_b   1.000
_cell.length_c   1.000
_cell.angle_alpha   90.00
_cell.angle_beta   90.00
_cell.angle_gamma   90.00
#
_symmetry.space_group_name_H-M   'P 1'
#
loop_
_entity.id
_entity.type
_entity.pdbx_description
1 polymer ?
#
loop_
_entity_poly.entity_id
_entity_poly.type
_entity_poly.pdbx_seq_one_letter_code
_entity_poly.pdbx_strand_id
1 'polypeptide(L)'
;MEVNQIPDVHSPDFPNSGVLKWVPDGPTVLARMDRSTVKTYTSFLAYTKTFGPYVDRLGLPNGKYLWQLPENGSPFSLEERSLDIFAMNDPYYQYRIVALPTGFSIRTGINVPQFSMPGGARQVQFMLGDYPLTVSECLQLGIIEAKGND
;
A
#
# COMPACT_ATOMS: atom_id res chain seq x y z
N MET A 1 27.59 -1.78 -8.80
CA MET A 1 26.72 -2.82 -8.20
C MET A 1 25.83 -3.33 -9.31
N GLU A 2 25.76 -4.65 -9.52
CA GLU A 2 24.85 -5.23 -10.49
C GLU A 2 23.41 -5.15 -9.97
N VAL A 3 22.46 -4.81 -10.85
CA VAL A 3 21.04 -4.58 -10.52
C VAL A 3 20.38 -5.81 -9.87
N ASN A 4 20.95 -7.01 -10.08
CA ASN A 4 20.46 -8.28 -9.56
C ASN A 4 20.83 -8.56 -8.08
N GLN A 5 21.44 -7.61 -7.36
CA GLN A 5 21.76 -7.76 -5.93
C GLN A 5 20.92 -6.87 -5.00
N ILE A 6 19.94 -6.13 -5.52
CA ILE A 6 19.02 -5.35 -4.68
C ILE A 6 18.03 -6.34 -4.03
N PRO A 7 17.99 -6.47 -2.70
CA PRO A 7 17.07 -7.39 -2.04
C PRO A 7 15.62 -6.95 -2.27
N ASP A 8 14.71 -7.89 -2.59
CA ASP A 8 13.27 -7.63 -2.63
C ASP A 8 12.74 -7.52 -1.20
N VAL A 9 12.91 -6.33 -0.62
CA VAL A 9 12.49 -5.98 0.75
C VAL A 9 10.97 -6.01 0.94
N HIS A 10 10.20 -6.12 -0.14
CA HIS A 10 8.74 -6.23 -0.11
C HIS A 10 8.24 -7.68 -0.19
N SER A 11 9.14 -8.65 -0.39
CA SER A 11 8.80 -10.06 -0.36
C SER A 11 8.20 -10.47 1.00
N PRO A 12 7.13 -11.30 1.02
CA PRO A 12 6.59 -11.84 2.26
C PRO A 12 7.60 -12.75 3.00
N ASP A 13 8.58 -13.30 2.27
CA ASP A 13 9.64 -14.16 2.80
C ASP A 13 10.93 -13.39 3.11
N PHE A 14 10.92 -12.05 3.00
CA PHE A 14 12.09 -11.25 3.30
C PHE A 14 12.50 -11.46 4.77
N PRO A 15 13.67 -12.07 5.04
CA PRO A 15 14.03 -12.46 6.39
C PRO A 15 14.21 -11.21 7.25
N ASN A 16 13.48 -11.15 8.38
CA ASN A 16 13.59 -10.08 9.36
C ASN A 16 14.89 -10.18 10.20
N SER A 17 15.97 -10.68 9.58
CA SER A 17 17.33 -10.82 10.13
C SER A 17 18.31 -9.78 9.58
N GLY A 18 17.87 -8.93 8.65
CA GLY A 18 18.65 -7.80 8.12
C GLY A 18 18.59 -6.54 9.00
N VAL A 19 19.31 -5.49 8.55
CA VAL A 19 19.35 -4.14 9.17
C VAL A 19 17.97 -3.48 9.18
N LEU A 20 17.07 -3.87 8.27
CA LEU A 20 15.70 -3.37 8.20
C LEU A 20 14.78 -4.21 9.10
N LYS A 21 14.32 -3.58 10.20
CA LYS A 21 13.34 -4.18 11.11
C LYS A 21 12.00 -3.48 10.97
N TRP A 22 11.01 -4.23 10.52
CA TRP A 22 9.63 -3.76 10.47
C TRP A 22 9.04 -3.75 11.89
N VAL A 23 8.26 -2.71 12.20
CA VAL A 23 7.44 -2.66 13.42
C VAL A 23 6.42 -3.79 13.33
N PRO A 24 6.42 -4.74 14.28
CA PRO A 24 5.52 -5.89 14.22
C PRO A 24 4.09 -5.46 14.51
N ASP A 25 3.14 -6.24 13.99
CA ASP A 25 1.74 -6.11 14.37
C ASP A 25 1.55 -6.37 15.87
N GLY A 26 0.62 -5.65 16.48
CA GLY A 26 0.37 -5.71 17.91
C GLY A 26 -0.82 -4.84 18.33
N PRO A 27 -0.92 -4.47 19.62
CA PRO A 27 -2.04 -3.68 20.15
C PRO A 27 -2.23 -2.33 19.46
N THR A 28 -1.15 -1.69 19.00
CA THR A 28 -1.17 -0.36 18.38
C THR A 28 -0.92 -0.38 16.87
N VAL A 29 -0.42 -1.49 16.33
CA VAL A 29 -0.03 -1.61 14.92
C VAL A 29 -0.78 -2.75 14.25
N LEU A 30 -1.31 -2.49 13.05
CA LEU A 30 -1.88 -3.51 12.19
C LEU A 30 -1.47 -3.24 10.74
N ALA A 31 -0.75 -4.19 10.14
CA ALA A 31 -0.25 -4.10 8.77
C ALA A 31 0.45 -2.76 8.49
N ARG A 32 1.36 -2.34 9.40
CA ARG A 32 2.13 -1.07 9.32
C ARG A 32 1.31 0.21 9.48
N MET A 33 0.04 0.09 9.86
CA MET A 33 -0.83 1.23 10.16
C MET A 33 -1.09 1.35 11.65
N ASP A 34 -1.33 2.58 12.13
CA ASP A 34 -1.88 2.82 13.46
C ASP A 34 -3.25 2.15 13.54
N ARG A 35 -3.36 1.12 14.38
CA ARG A 35 -4.56 0.30 14.52
C ARG A 35 -5.81 1.14 14.83
N SER A 36 -5.67 2.25 15.56
CA SER A 36 -6.79 3.13 15.89
C SER A 36 -7.39 3.84 14.67
N THR A 37 -6.62 3.95 13.59
CA THR A 37 -7.03 4.62 12.35
C THR A 37 -7.53 3.65 11.28
N VAL A 38 -7.38 2.34 11.51
CA VAL A 38 -7.73 1.32 10.52
C VAL A 38 -9.24 1.24 10.36
N LYS A 39 -9.68 1.32 9.09
CA LYS A 39 -11.06 1.15 8.67
C LYS A 39 -11.13 0.13 7.54
N THR A 40 -12.25 -0.59 7.48
CA THR A 40 -12.55 -1.54 6.41
C THR A 40 -13.81 -1.07 5.67
N TYR A 41 -13.73 -1.06 4.35
CA TYR A 41 -14.84 -0.73 3.46
C TYR A 41 -15.17 -1.94 2.60
N THR A 42 -16.42 -2.38 2.62
CA THR A 42 -16.95 -3.45 1.74
C THR A 42 -17.65 -2.89 0.49
N SER A 43 -17.56 -1.57 0.29
CA SER A 43 -18.13 -0.85 -0.85
C SER A 43 -17.09 0.10 -1.42
N PHE A 44 -16.76 -0.06 -2.70
CA PHE A 44 -15.82 0.86 -3.37
C PHE A 44 -16.38 2.29 -3.37
N LEU A 45 -17.68 2.48 -3.63
CA LEU A 45 -18.31 3.81 -3.63
C LEU A 45 -18.18 4.52 -2.28
N ALA A 46 -18.31 3.78 -1.17
CA ALA A 46 -18.15 4.36 0.16
C ALA A 46 -16.69 4.80 0.43
N TYR A 47 -15.72 4.00 -0.02
CA TYR A 47 -14.31 4.35 0.07
C TYR A 47 -13.98 5.56 -0.82
N THR A 48 -14.33 5.51 -2.11
CA THR A 48 -13.95 6.53 -3.09
C THR A 48 -14.65 7.86 -2.84
N LYS A 49 -15.87 7.86 -2.30
CA LYS A 49 -16.53 9.09 -1.82
C LYS A 49 -15.74 9.78 -0.71
N THR A 50 -15.02 9.03 0.11
CA THR A 50 -14.27 9.56 1.26
C THR A 50 -12.86 9.99 0.86
N PHE A 51 -12.20 9.22 0.00
CA PHE A 51 -10.76 9.31 -0.24
C PHE A 51 -10.35 9.53 -1.71
N GLY A 52 -11.32 9.57 -2.62
CA GLY A 52 -11.07 9.54 -4.06
C GLY A 52 -10.83 8.12 -4.59
N PRO A 53 -10.84 7.93 -5.92
CA PRO A 53 -10.71 6.64 -6.57
C PRO A 53 -9.26 6.25 -6.88
N TYR A 54 -8.29 7.11 -6.60
CA TYR A 54 -6.91 6.86 -7.00
C TYR A 54 -6.06 6.33 -5.86
N VAL A 55 -5.18 5.42 -6.21
CA VAL A 55 -4.13 4.87 -5.34
C VAL A 55 -2.83 4.81 -6.13
N ASP A 56 -1.71 4.84 -5.43
CA ASP A 56 -0.40 4.66 -6.02
C ASP A 56 0.42 3.60 -5.30
N ARG A 57 1.55 3.24 -5.90
CA ARG A 57 2.52 2.33 -5.32
C ARG A 57 3.93 2.71 -5.74
N LEU A 58 4.81 2.83 -4.76
CA LEU A 58 6.24 2.75 -4.94
C LEU A 58 6.65 1.30 -4.64
N GLY A 59 7.05 0.54 -5.67
CA GLY A 59 7.32 -0.89 -5.57
C GLY A 59 6.71 -1.72 -6.69
N LEU A 60 7.28 -2.90 -6.95
CA LEU A 60 6.80 -3.84 -7.97
C LEU A 60 5.35 -4.32 -7.71
N PRO A 61 4.56 -4.64 -8.76
CA PRO A 61 3.15 -5.05 -8.60
C PRO A 61 2.90 -6.37 -7.86
N ASN A 62 3.93 -7.11 -7.46
CA ASN A 62 3.82 -8.29 -6.59
C ASN A 62 3.57 -7.91 -5.11
N GLY A 63 3.70 -6.64 -4.73
CA GLY A 63 3.40 -6.19 -3.38
C GLY A 63 1.92 -5.83 -3.16
N LYS A 64 1.56 -5.72 -1.89
CA LYS A 64 0.17 -5.61 -1.38
C LYS A 64 -0.15 -4.31 -0.63
N TYR A 65 0.77 -3.36 -0.67
CA TYR A 65 0.63 -2.06 -0.01
C TYR A 65 0.58 -0.98 -1.07
N LEU A 66 -0.51 -0.23 -1.07
CA LEU A 66 -0.72 0.96 -1.87
C LEU A 66 -0.94 2.15 -0.95
N TRP A 67 -0.89 3.35 -1.50
CA TRP A 67 -1.28 4.57 -0.78
C TRP A 67 -2.40 5.26 -1.52
N GLN A 68 -3.28 5.89 -0.77
CA GLN A 68 -4.30 6.76 -1.33
C GLN A 68 -3.61 7.90 -2.11
N LEU A 69 -4.03 8.13 -3.34
CA LEU A 69 -3.50 9.22 -4.17
C LEU A 69 -4.56 10.32 -4.26
N PRO A 70 -4.32 11.51 -3.69
CA PRO A 70 -5.28 12.61 -3.77
C PRO A 70 -5.53 13.05 -5.22
N GLU A 71 -6.80 13.27 -5.62
CA GLU A 71 -7.16 13.67 -7.00
C GLU A 71 -6.47 14.97 -7.44
N ASN A 72 -6.40 15.95 -6.52
CA ASN A 72 -5.82 17.28 -6.78
C ASN A 72 -4.55 17.53 -5.94
N GLY A 73 -3.89 16.47 -5.47
CA GLY A 73 -2.74 16.58 -4.59
C GLY A 73 -1.51 15.86 -5.13
N SER A 74 -0.41 16.04 -4.42
CA SER A 74 0.81 15.28 -4.69
C SER A 74 0.74 13.90 -4.05
N PRO A 75 1.42 12.89 -4.63
CA PRO A 75 1.70 11.63 -3.96
C PRO A 75 2.33 11.87 -2.58
N PHE A 76 2.02 11.01 -1.61
CA PHE A 76 2.73 11.01 -0.33
C PHE A 76 4.25 10.79 -0.53
N SER A 77 5.07 11.43 0.29
CA SER A 77 6.53 11.31 0.24
C SER A 77 7.02 9.94 0.73
N LEU A 78 8.31 9.64 0.56
CA LEU A 78 8.90 8.40 1.10
C LEU A 78 8.77 8.36 2.63
N GLU A 79 9.00 9.51 3.28
CA GLU A 79 8.95 9.72 4.72
C GLU A 79 7.54 9.50 5.27
N GLU A 80 6.51 10.01 4.59
CA GLU A 80 5.12 9.81 4.99
C GLU A 80 4.68 8.35 4.83
N ARG A 81 5.22 7.66 3.81
CA ARG A 81 4.96 6.23 3.57
C ARG A 81 5.70 5.31 4.55
N SER A 82 6.68 5.82 5.32
CA SER A 82 7.52 5.03 6.23
C SER A 82 8.19 3.82 5.54
N LEU A 83 8.65 4.02 4.32
CA LEU A 83 9.37 3.02 3.53
C LEU A 83 10.87 3.07 3.82
N ASP A 84 11.54 1.94 3.59
CA ASP A 84 12.99 1.88 3.69
C ASP A 84 13.67 2.59 2.52
N ILE A 85 14.96 2.90 2.68
CA ILE A 85 15.71 3.68 1.70
C ILE A 85 15.87 2.98 0.35
N PHE A 86 15.74 1.65 0.25
CA PHE A 86 15.87 0.95 -1.02
C PHE A 86 14.69 1.19 -1.94
N ALA A 87 13.51 1.50 -1.38
CA ALA A 87 12.31 1.85 -2.14
C ALA A 87 12.50 3.10 -3.03
N MET A 88 13.54 3.90 -2.81
CA MET A 88 13.92 5.01 -3.70
C MET A 88 14.28 4.55 -5.12
N ASN A 89 14.66 3.29 -5.31
CA ASN A 89 14.97 2.72 -6.62
C ASN A 89 13.78 1.96 -7.22
N ASP A 90 12.67 1.85 -6.49
CA ASP A 90 11.51 1.10 -6.95
C ASP A 90 10.73 1.88 -8.01
N PRO A 91 10.08 1.18 -8.96
CA PRO A 91 9.18 1.81 -9.91
C PRO A 91 7.96 2.41 -9.19
N TYR A 92 7.49 3.54 -9.74
CA TYR A 92 6.31 4.25 -9.27
C TYR A 92 5.13 4.01 -10.23
N TYR A 93 4.00 3.58 -9.67
CA TYR A 93 2.77 3.29 -10.42
C TYR A 93 1.58 4.02 -9.81
N GLN A 94 0.64 4.44 -10.66
CA GLN A 94 -0.65 5.00 -10.26
C GLN A 94 -1.78 4.16 -10.83
N TYR A 95 -2.83 3.99 -10.05
CA TYR A 95 -3.98 3.16 -10.38
C TYR A 95 -5.29 3.86 -10.03
N ARG A 96 -6.36 3.44 -10.70
CA ARG A 96 -7.73 3.83 -10.40
C ARG A 96 -8.50 2.61 -9.89
N ILE A 97 -9.22 2.77 -8.80
CA ILE A 97 -10.18 1.79 -8.29
C ILE A 97 -11.44 1.88 -9.14
N VAL A 98 -11.81 0.77 -9.78
CA VAL A 98 -12.95 0.72 -10.71
C VAL A 98 -14.12 -0.09 -10.16
N ALA A 99 -13.84 -1.09 -9.33
CA ALA A 99 -14.84 -1.96 -8.73
C ALA A 99 -14.33 -2.59 -7.43
N LEU A 100 -15.25 -3.12 -6.64
CA LEU A 100 -14.93 -4.01 -5.52
C LEU A 100 -15.99 -5.13 -5.49
N PRO A 101 -15.67 -6.33 -5.98
CA PRO A 101 -16.63 -7.43 -6.03
C PRO A 101 -17.09 -7.85 -4.64
N THR A 102 -18.24 -8.52 -4.56
CA THR A 102 -18.75 -9.10 -3.31
C THR A 102 -17.74 -10.06 -2.70
N GLY A 103 -17.54 -9.96 -1.39
CA GLY A 103 -16.56 -10.77 -0.64
C GLY A 103 -15.18 -10.10 -0.51
N PHE A 104 -14.93 -9.03 -1.26
CA PHE A 104 -13.72 -8.22 -1.14
C PHE A 104 -13.93 -7.02 -0.22
N SER A 105 -12.84 -6.51 0.34
CA SER A 105 -12.86 -5.28 1.12
C SER A 105 -11.61 -4.43 0.91
N ILE A 106 -11.68 -3.15 1.25
CA ILE A 106 -10.56 -2.22 1.27
C ILE A 106 -10.23 -1.93 2.73
N ARG A 107 -9.05 -2.33 3.18
CA ARG A 107 -8.48 -1.96 4.48
C ARG A 107 -7.59 -0.74 4.31
N THR A 108 -7.85 0.31 5.08
CA THR A 108 -7.07 1.55 5.01
C THR A 108 -6.82 2.13 6.40
N GLY A 109 -5.71 2.83 6.57
CA GLY A 109 -5.27 3.41 7.83
C GLY A 109 -4.04 4.30 7.60
N ILE A 110 -3.53 4.92 8.65
CA ILE A 110 -2.37 5.81 8.60
C ILE A 110 -1.10 5.02 8.92
N ASN A 111 -0.07 5.12 8.09
CA ASN A 111 1.22 4.49 8.35
C ASN A 111 1.83 4.98 9.67
N VAL A 112 2.32 4.05 10.48
CA VAL A 112 3.07 4.37 11.70
C VAL A 112 4.48 4.89 11.37
N PRO A 113 5.13 5.61 12.30
CA PRO A 113 6.56 5.92 12.18
C PRO A 113 7.41 4.65 12.07
N GLN A 114 8.38 4.65 11.15
CA GLN A 114 9.32 3.54 10.95
C GLN A 114 10.54 3.97 10.17
N PHE A 115 11.68 3.26 10.32
CA PHE A 115 12.95 3.58 9.64
C PHE A 115 13.41 5.03 9.88
N SER A 116 13.15 5.56 11.08
CA SER A 116 13.36 6.96 11.45
C SER A 116 12.56 7.98 10.63
N MET A 117 11.54 7.52 9.90
CA MET A 117 10.57 8.36 9.20
C MET A 117 9.29 8.55 10.03
N PRO A 118 8.61 9.69 9.90
CA PRO A 118 7.44 10.04 10.71
C PRO A 118 6.18 9.23 10.37
N GLY A 119 6.07 8.64 9.19
CA GLY A 119 4.81 8.07 8.71
C GLY A 119 3.77 9.14 8.43
N GLY A 120 2.49 8.76 8.42
CA GLY A 120 1.38 9.69 8.19
C GLY A 120 0.63 9.50 6.86
N ALA A 121 1.20 8.78 5.90
CA ALA A 121 0.51 8.46 4.65
C ALA A 121 -0.67 7.51 4.90
N ARG A 122 -1.74 7.67 4.12
CA ARG A 122 -2.87 6.75 4.16
C ARG A 122 -2.59 5.53 3.29
N GLN A 123 -2.28 4.42 3.94
CA GLN A 123 -2.09 3.13 3.30
C GLN A 123 -3.43 2.48 2.93
N VAL A 124 -3.41 1.68 1.87
CA VAL A 124 -4.56 0.96 1.32
C VAL A 124 -4.14 -0.48 1.00
N GLN A 125 -4.99 -1.43 1.36
CA GLN A 125 -4.89 -2.83 0.97
C GLN A 125 -6.25 -3.34 0.48
N PHE A 126 -6.24 -4.08 -0.62
CA PHE A 126 -7.41 -4.84 -1.05
C PHE A 126 -7.35 -6.23 -0.43
N MET A 127 -8.47 -6.70 0.08
CA MET A 127 -8.56 -7.90 0.90
C MET A 127 -9.60 -8.85 0.33
N LEU A 128 -9.31 -10.15 0.34
CA LEU A 128 -10.27 -11.23 0.19
C LEU A 128 -10.36 -11.97 1.54
N GLY A 129 -11.39 -11.69 2.33
CA GLY A 129 -11.39 -12.06 3.75
C GLY A 129 -10.18 -11.46 4.47
N ASP A 130 -9.34 -12.31 5.07
CA ASP A 130 -8.09 -11.90 5.73
C ASP A 130 -6.86 -11.89 4.81
N TYR A 131 -6.99 -12.33 3.55
CA TYR A 131 -5.90 -12.39 2.59
C TYR A 131 -5.70 -11.04 1.89
N PRO A 132 -4.55 -10.36 2.07
CA PRO A 132 -4.25 -9.14 1.34
C PRO A 132 -3.78 -9.44 -0.09
N LEU A 133 -4.48 -8.90 -1.08
CA LEU A 133 -4.17 -9.05 -2.49
C LEU A 133 -2.96 -8.20 -2.88
N THR A 134 -2.17 -8.73 -3.80
CA THR A 134 -1.14 -8.02 -4.54
C THR A 134 -1.78 -7.10 -5.60
N VAL A 135 -1.03 -6.09 -6.03
CA VAL A 135 -1.47 -5.21 -7.14
C VAL A 135 -1.73 -6.02 -8.42
N SER A 136 -0.91 -7.03 -8.69
CA SER A 136 -1.08 -7.92 -9.85
C SER A 136 -2.41 -8.68 -9.80
N GLU A 137 -2.78 -9.23 -8.64
CA GLU A 137 -4.09 -9.89 -8.46
C GLU A 137 -5.23 -8.87 -8.61
N CYS A 138 -5.10 -7.67 -8.05
CA CYS A 138 -6.12 -6.62 -8.21
C CYS A 138 -6.33 -6.21 -9.67
N LEU A 139 -5.26 -6.13 -10.47
CA LEU A 139 -5.33 -5.88 -11.91
C LEU A 139 -6.03 -7.03 -12.65
N GLN A 140 -5.64 -8.28 -12.36
CA GLN A 140 -6.24 -9.47 -12.98
C GLN A 140 -7.73 -9.61 -12.67
N LEU A 141 -8.14 -9.24 -11.45
CA LEU A 141 -9.52 -9.29 -10.99
C LEU A 141 -10.35 -8.07 -11.41
N GLY A 142 -9.76 -7.08 -12.08
CA GLY A 142 -10.45 -5.85 -12.49
C GLY A 142 -10.92 -5.00 -11.31
N ILE A 143 -10.24 -5.05 -10.17
CA ILE A 143 -10.51 -4.19 -9.00
C ILE A 143 -9.90 -2.80 -9.25
N ILE A 144 -8.70 -2.79 -9.85
CA ILE A 144 -7.98 -1.59 -10.24
C ILE A 144 -7.54 -1.67 -11.69
N GLU A 145 -7.32 -0.51 -12.30
CA GLU A 145 -6.69 -0.35 -13.62
C GLU A 145 -5.53 0.64 -13.51
N ALA A 146 -4.59 0.61 -14.46
CA ALA A 146 -3.57 1.65 -14.56
C ALA A 146 -4.26 3.01 -14.74
N LYS A 147 -3.81 4.02 -14.00
CA LYS A 147 -4.35 5.37 -14.17
C LYS A 147 -3.97 5.86 -15.57
N GLY A 148 -4.97 6.11 -16.41
CA GLY A 148 -4.76 6.69 -17.73
C GLY A 148 -4.15 8.09 -17.65
N ASN A 149 -3.47 8.50 -18.71
CA ASN A 149 -3.18 9.91 -18.93
C ASN A 149 -4.46 10.52 -19.50
N ASP A 150 -5.28 11.15 -18.65
CA ASP A 150 -6.40 11.99 -19.10
C ASP A 150 -5.87 13.24 -19.84
#